data_AF-A0A2S2NVQ2-F1
#
_entry.id   AF-A0A2S2NVQ2-F1
#
_cell.length_a   1.000
_cell.length_b   1.000
_cell.length_c   1.000
_cell.angle_alpha   90.00
_cell.angle_beta   90.00
_cell.angle_gamma   90.00
#
_symmetry.space_group_name_H-M   'P 1'
#
loop_
_entity.id
_entity.type
_entity.pdbx_description
1 polymer ?
#
loop_
_entity_poly.entity_id
_entity_poly.type
_entity_poly.pdbx_seq_one_letter_code
_entity_poly.pdbx_strand_id
1 'polypeptide(L)'
;MEKEMASIKKSDTENKKINESLRLSIKVLTKNLKETNLLLKQTQKTTTKQIKLLSLNKSRTIEIQVKKYLTSIFSTNLLNLIMQKKKRVKWTRAEISKAFTHRYFSKRAYVYVKNELHYPLPGLSSLQRWAKSIEMRNGVLHDVLNLMKLNGEVLNN
;
A
#
# COMPACT_ATOMS: atom_id res chain seq x y z
N MET A 1 1.30 41.06 74.76
CA MET A 1 1.26 39.60 74.99
C MET A 1 -0.10 38.97 74.66
N GLU A 2 -1.22 39.29 75.33
CA GLU A 2 -2.51 38.62 75.03
C GLU A 2 -3.08 38.90 73.62
N LYS A 3 -2.98 40.14 73.11
CA LYS A 3 -3.42 40.50 71.75
C LYS A 3 -2.62 39.79 70.65
N GLU A 4 -1.30 39.64 70.83
CA GLU A 4 -0.44 38.90 69.90
C GLU A 4 -0.74 37.40 69.94
N MET A 5 -0.95 36.82 71.13
CA MET A 5 -1.34 35.42 71.29
C MET A 5 -2.70 35.11 70.66
N ALA A 6 -3.64 36.05 70.70
CA ALA A 6 -4.93 35.93 70.01
C ALA A 6 -4.79 36.04 68.48
N SER A 7 -3.90 36.91 67.98
CA SER A 7 -3.61 37.07 66.55
C SER A 7 -2.93 35.83 65.95
N ILE A 8 -1.96 35.26 66.68
CA ILE A 8 -1.25 34.03 66.29
C ILE A 8 -2.24 32.86 66.21
N LYS A 9 -3.06 32.67 67.25
CA LYS A 9 -4.12 31.63 67.27
C LYS A 9 -5.08 31.76 66.09
N LYS A 10 -5.49 32.98 65.73
CA LYS A 10 -6.36 33.21 64.58
C LYS A 10 -5.68 32.82 63.26
N SER A 11 -4.41 33.21 63.07
CA SER A 11 -3.63 32.82 61.89
C SER A 11 -3.42 31.30 61.77
N ASP A 12 -3.21 30.62 62.90
CA ASP A 12 -3.07 29.15 62.93
C ASP A 12 -4.37 28.44 62.52
N THR A 13 -5.53 28.99 62.91
CA THR A 13 -6.82 28.44 62.49
C THR A 13 -7.09 28.66 61.00
N GLU A 14 -6.68 29.80 60.44
CA GLU A 14 -6.77 30.07 59.00
C GLU A 14 -5.82 29.17 58.20
N ASN A 15 -4.57 29.01 58.66
CA ASN A 15 -3.59 28.10 58.05
C ASN A 15 -4.07 26.64 58.05
N LYS A 16 -4.74 26.18 59.12
CA LYS A 16 -5.36 24.85 59.16
C LYS A 16 -6.48 24.71 58.13
N LYS A 17 -7.39 25.69 58.02
CA LYS A 17 -8.48 25.69 57.03
C LYS A 17 -7.94 25.69 55.59
N ILE A 18 -6.90 26.47 55.33
CA ILE A 18 -6.22 26.51 54.03
C ILE A 18 -5.60 25.15 53.70
N ASN A 19 -4.91 24.52 54.67
CA ASN A 19 -4.32 23.19 54.46
C ASN A 19 -5.37 22.10 54.17
N GLU A 20 -6.51 22.13 54.85
CA GLU A 20 -7.62 21.21 54.56
C GLU A 20 -8.20 21.46 53.16
N SER A 21 -8.40 22.72 52.78
CA SER A 21 -8.85 23.08 51.44
C SER A 21 -7.89 22.58 50.36
N LEU A 22 -6.57 22.80 50.55
CA LEU A 22 -5.53 22.31 49.63
C LEU A 22 -5.54 20.79 49.48
N ARG A 23 -5.72 20.05 50.59
CA ARG A 23 -5.84 18.58 50.56
C ARG A 23 -7.05 18.11 49.75
N LEU A 24 -8.19 18.78 49.92
CA LEU A 24 -9.40 18.47 49.15
C LEU A 24 -9.16 18.74 47.65
N SER A 25 -8.57 19.89 47.31
CA SER A 25 -8.25 20.23 45.91
C SER A 25 -7.27 19.24 45.28
N ILE A 26 -6.22 18.80 45.99
CA ILE A 26 -5.28 17.76 45.52
C ILE A 26 -6.02 16.44 45.27
N LYS A 27 -6.94 16.06 46.17
CA LYS A 27 -7.73 14.83 46.02
C LYS A 27 -8.64 14.89 44.78
N VAL A 28 -9.26 16.04 44.52
CA VAL A 28 -10.07 16.25 43.30
C VAL A 28 -9.20 16.20 42.05
N LEU A 29 -8.07 16.92 42.04
CA LEU A 29 -7.15 16.96 40.90
C LEU A 29 -6.59 15.57 40.57
N THR A 30 -6.19 14.79 41.57
CA THR A 30 -5.67 13.43 41.35
C THR A 30 -6.74 12.47 40.81
N LYS A 31 -8.01 12.63 41.21
CA LYS A 31 -9.13 11.87 40.62
C LYS A 31 -9.34 12.26 39.16
N ASN A 32 -9.43 13.56 38.87
CA ASN A 32 -9.61 14.06 37.51
C ASN A 32 -8.48 13.60 36.59
N LEU A 33 -7.23 13.64 37.05
CA LEU A 33 -6.06 13.19 36.28
C LEU A 33 -6.16 11.71 35.89
N LYS A 34 -6.65 10.86 36.80
CA LYS A 34 -6.88 9.42 36.51
C LYS A 34 -7.98 9.23 35.46
N GLU A 35 -9.08 9.96 35.59
CA GLU A 35 -10.21 9.89 34.65
C GLU A 35 -9.80 10.40 33.25
N THR A 36 -9.11 11.54 33.16
CA THR A 36 -8.64 12.09 31.88
C THR A 36 -7.64 11.16 31.21
N ASN A 37 -6.73 10.52 31.96
CA ASN A 37 -5.80 9.55 31.41
C ASN A 37 -6.50 8.29 30.87
N LEU A 38 -7.53 7.80 31.57
CA LEU A 38 -8.32 6.68 31.10
C LEU A 38 -9.02 7.02 29.77
N LEU A 39 -9.64 8.20 29.72
CA LEU A 39 -10.34 8.68 28.54
C LEU A 39 -9.39 8.90 27.36
N LEU A 40 -8.21 9.48 27.61
CA LEU A 40 -7.16 9.66 26.60
C LEU A 40 -6.66 8.32 26.03
N LYS A 41 -6.50 7.30 26.88
CA LYS A 41 -6.12 5.95 26.42
C LYS A 41 -7.21 5.30 25.56
N GLN A 42 -8.48 5.57 25.86
CA GLN A 42 -9.61 5.07 25.08
C GLN A 42 -9.70 5.79 23.73
N THR A 43 -9.60 7.11 23.70
CA THR A 43 -9.63 7.90 22.45
C THR A 43 -8.44 7.55 21.55
N GLN A 44 -7.24 7.37 22.10
CA GLN A 44 -6.09 6.93 21.30
C GLN A 44 -6.33 5.56 20.63
N LYS A 45 -6.98 4.62 21.34
CA LYS A 45 -7.34 3.31 20.77
C LYS A 45 -8.41 3.41 19.68
N THR A 46 -9.39 4.30 19.80
CA THR A 46 -10.42 4.47 18.77
C THR A 46 -9.87 5.18 17.55
N THR A 47 -9.09 6.25 17.74
CA THR A 47 -8.43 6.99 16.65
C THR A 47 -7.47 6.10 15.85
N THR A 48 -6.66 5.27 16.52
CA THR A 48 -5.76 4.33 15.82
C THR A 48 -6.52 3.29 14.97
N LYS A 49 -7.66 2.79 15.45
CA LYS A 49 -8.55 1.91 14.67
C LYS A 49 -9.15 2.65 13.47
N GLN A 50 -9.61 3.87 13.65
CA GLN A 50 -10.19 4.70 12.57
C GLN A 50 -9.14 5.01 11.49
N ILE A 51 -7.92 5.40 11.87
CA ILE A 51 -6.81 5.63 10.93
C ILE A 51 -6.52 4.37 10.11
N LYS A 52 -6.49 3.19 10.75
CA LYS A 52 -6.29 1.91 10.06
C LYS A 52 -7.42 1.57 9.10
N LEU A 53 -8.67 1.88 9.45
CA LEU A 53 -9.82 1.66 8.58
C LEU A 53 -9.81 2.62 7.38
N LEU A 54 -9.50 3.89 7.61
CA LEU A 54 -9.40 4.91 6.57
C LEU A 54 -8.28 4.59 5.56
N SER A 55 -7.11 4.10 6.04
CA SER A 55 -6.02 3.69 5.16
C SER A 55 -6.39 2.49 4.29
N LEU A 56 -7.10 1.51 4.86
CA LEU A 56 -7.61 0.34 4.12
C LEU A 56 -8.69 0.72 3.09
N ASN A 57 -9.59 1.64 3.44
CA ASN A 57 -10.62 2.11 2.52
C ASN A 57 -10.01 2.93 1.38
N LYS A 58 -9.01 3.78 1.67
CA LYS A 58 -8.28 4.54 0.66
C LYS A 58 -7.61 3.63 -0.37
N SER A 59 -6.91 2.58 0.08
CA SER A 59 -6.29 1.63 -0.84
C SER A 59 -7.34 0.92 -1.71
N ARG A 60 -8.45 0.46 -1.11
CA ARG A 60 -9.56 -0.18 -1.84
C ARG A 60 -10.18 0.71 -2.92
N THR A 61 -10.41 1.99 -2.64
CA THR A 61 -10.95 2.94 -3.62
C THR A 61 -10.01 3.12 -4.80
N ILE A 62 -8.70 3.23 -4.54
CA ILE A 62 -7.68 3.29 -5.60
C ILE A 62 -7.70 2.00 -6.42
N GLU A 63 -7.82 0.83 -5.80
CA GLU A 63 -7.90 -0.44 -6.53
C GLU A 63 -9.08 -0.51 -7.50
N ILE A 64 -10.24 -0.02 -7.06
CA ILE A 64 -11.46 -0.02 -7.87
C ILE A 64 -11.29 0.91 -9.08
N GLN A 65 -10.76 2.12 -8.86
CA GLN A 65 -10.51 3.08 -9.93
C GLN A 65 -9.46 2.56 -10.92
N VAL A 66 -8.34 2.03 -10.43
CA VAL A 66 -7.29 1.41 -11.26
C VAL A 66 -7.87 0.30 -12.12
N LYS A 67 -8.68 -0.59 -11.54
CA LYS A 67 -9.32 -1.66 -12.31
C LYS A 67 -10.30 -1.10 -13.34
N LYS A 68 -11.06 -0.05 -13.02
CA LYS A 68 -12.01 0.55 -13.96
C LYS A 68 -11.33 1.10 -15.22
N TYR A 69 -10.22 1.81 -15.06
CA TYR A 69 -9.58 2.51 -16.19
C TYR A 69 -8.48 1.72 -16.88
N LEU A 70 -7.75 0.87 -16.16
CA LEU A 70 -6.54 0.25 -16.67
C LEU A 70 -6.71 -1.22 -17.08
N THR A 71 -7.85 -1.86 -16.82
CA THR A 71 -8.08 -3.26 -17.24
C THR A 71 -8.25 -3.43 -18.74
N SER A 72 -8.65 -2.38 -19.46
CA SER A 72 -8.76 -2.39 -20.91
C SER A 72 -7.39 -2.35 -21.60
N ILE A 73 -6.42 -1.68 -20.99
CA ILE A 73 -5.07 -1.46 -21.55
C ILE A 73 -4.09 -2.51 -21.04
N PHE A 74 -4.11 -2.79 -19.74
CA PHE A 74 -3.15 -3.64 -19.07
C PHE A 74 -3.76 -4.98 -18.65
N SER A 75 -2.95 -6.03 -18.75
CA SER A 75 -3.32 -7.34 -18.22
C SER A 75 -3.43 -7.31 -16.69
N THR A 76 -4.21 -8.24 -16.14
CA THR A 76 -4.39 -8.39 -14.68
C THR A 76 -3.06 -8.58 -13.94
N ASN A 77 -2.16 -9.35 -14.53
CA ASN A 77 -0.79 -9.57 -14.07
C ASN A 77 0.01 -8.26 -13.97
N LEU A 78 -0.10 -7.41 -14.99
CA LEU A 78 0.57 -6.12 -15.04
C LEU A 78 0.01 -5.14 -14.00
N LEU A 79 -1.32 -5.10 -13.85
CA LEU A 79 -2.00 -4.33 -12.82
C LEU A 79 -1.55 -4.74 -11.41
N ASN A 80 -1.42 -6.05 -11.16
CA ASN A 80 -0.93 -6.54 -9.87
C ASN A 80 0.51 -6.09 -9.57
N LEU A 81 1.34 -5.91 -10.61
CA LEU A 81 2.71 -5.42 -10.46
C LEU A 81 2.75 -3.91 -10.22
N ILE A 82 1.94 -3.14 -10.96
CA ILE A 82 1.77 -1.68 -10.77
C ILE A 82 1.24 -1.38 -9.36
N MET A 83 0.25 -2.16 -8.90
CA MET A 83 -0.33 -2.03 -7.56
C MET A 83 0.56 -2.61 -6.45
N GLN A 84 1.78 -3.07 -6.76
CA GLN A 84 2.74 -3.65 -5.82
C GLN A 84 2.20 -4.84 -5.00
N LYS A 85 1.13 -5.50 -5.48
CA LYS A 85 0.56 -6.69 -4.83
C LYS A 85 1.50 -7.88 -4.93
N LYS A 86 2.33 -7.91 -5.96
CA LYS A 86 3.34 -8.95 -6.22
C LYS A 86 4.64 -8.30 -6.65
N LYS A 87 5.76 -8.77 -6.09
CA LYS A 87 7.12 -8.35 -6.50
C LYS A 87 7.56 -8.97 -7.83
N ARG A 88 7.05 -10.16 -8.17
CA ARG A 88 7.39 -10.90 -9.38
C ARG A 88 6.13 -11.52 -9.97
N VAL A 89 6.06 -11.55 -11.30
CA VAL A 89 4.93 -12.11 -12.05
C VAL A 89 5.44 -13.15 -13.05
N LYS A 90 4.68 -14.25 -13.19
CA LYS A 90 4.87 -15.22 -14.26
C LYS A 90 4.13 -14.71 -15.49
N TRP A 91 4.90 -14.30 -16.49
CA TRP A 91 4.37 -13.77 -17.74
C TRP A 91 3.59 -14.85 -18.51
N THR A 92 2.39 -14.52 -18.96
CA THR A 92 1.60 -15.35 -19.86
C THR A 92 2.17 -15.30 -21.29
N ARG A 93 1.83 -16.29 -22.12
CA ARG A 93 2.28 -16.32 -23.52
C ARG A 93 1.81 -15.08 -24.30
N ALA A 94 0.58 -14.61 -24.04
CA ALA A 94 0.04 -13.40 -24.68
C ALA A 94 0.81 -12.13 -24.28
N GLU A 95 1.17 -11.98 -23.01
CA GLU A 95 1.96 -10.85 -22.53
C GLU A 95 3.39 -10.89 -23.08
N ILE A 96 4.02 -12.07 -23.10
CA ILE A 96 5.35 -12.24 -23.70
C ILE A 96 5.30 -11.90 -25.18
N SER A 97 4.29 -12.37 -25.91
CA SER A 97 4.12 -12.08 -27.34
C SER A 97 4.02 -10.57 -27.60
N LYS A 98 3.13 -9.84 -26.89
CA LYS A 98 3.02 -8.37 -26.98
C LYS A 98 4.34 -7.67 -26.67
N ALA A 99 5.03 -8.09 -25.61
CA ALA A 99 6.33 -7.52 -25.24
C ALA A 99 7.43 -7.84 -26.27
N PHE A 100 7.39 -9.03 -26.87
CA PHE A 100 8.32 -9.45 -27.92
C PHE A 100 8.10 -8.64 -29.19
N THR A 101 6.85 -8.40 -29.58
CA THR A 101 6.48 -7.51 -30.69
C THR A 101 6.97 -6.08 -30.47
N HIS A 102 6.77 -5.52 -29.27
CA HIS A 102 7.30 -4.19 -28.95
C HIS A 102 8.84 -4.14 -29.04
N ARG A 103 9.53 -5.16 -28.51
CA ARG A 103 10.99 -5.28 -28.66
C ARG A 103 11.42 -5.43 -30.11
N TYR A 104 10.65 -6.15 -30.93
CA TYR A 104 10.92 -6.36 -32.34
C TYR A 104 10.88 -5.02 -33.10
N PHE A 105 9.88 -4.18 -32.84
CA PHE A 105 9.80 -2.84 -33.43
C PHE A 105 10.99 -1.95 -33.04
N SER A 106 11.39 -1.95 -31.77
CA SER A 106 12.61 -1.25 -31.35
C SER A 106 13.15 -1.75 -30.01
N LYS A 107 14.36 -2.29 -30.03
CA LYS A 107 15.08 -2.68 -28.80
C LYS A 107 15.36 -1.47 -27.91
N ARG A 108 15.72 -0.33 -28.50
CA ARG A 108 16.04 0.91 -27.75
C ARG A 108 14.79 1.47 -27.06
N ALA A 109 13.68 1.57 -27.77
CA ALA A 109 12.42 2.03 -27.19
C ALA A 109 11.94 1.08 -26.08
N TYR A 110 12.03 -0.23 -26.29
CA TYR A 110 11.69 -1.22 -25.28
C TYR A 110 12.52 -1.06 -24.00
N VAL A 111 13.84 -0.90 -24.13
CA VAL A 111 14.74 -0.71 -22.99
C VAL A 111 14.45 0.61 -22.27
N TYR A 112 14.22 1.70 -23.01
CA TYR A 112 13.86 3.00 -22.44
C TYR A 112 12.56 2.93 -21.63
N VAL A 113 11.49 2.40 -22.23
CA VAL A 113 10.19 2.27 -21.58
C VAL A 113 10.28 1.40 -20.32
N LYS A 114 11.06 0.32 -20.37
CA LYS A 114 11.22 -0.58 -19.22
C LYS A 114 12.11 -0.02 -18.12
N ASN A 115 13.27 0.52 -18.46
CA ASN A 115 14.30 0.88 -17.50
C ASN A 115 14.18 2.34 -17.05
N GLU A 116 13.92 3.28 -17.96
CA GLU A 116 13.83 4.71 -17.65
C GLU A 116 12.41 5.10 -17.21
N LEU A 117 11.38 4.64 -17.93
CA LEU A 117 9.98 4.91 -17.56
C LEU A 117 9.42 3.90 -16.54
N HIS A 118 10.24 2.94 -16.12
CA HIS A 118 9.87 1.90 -15.14
C HIS A 118 8.59 1.14 -15.47
N TYR A 119 8.25 0.98 -16.75
CA TYR A 119 7.09 0.17 -17.12
C TYR A 119 7.33 -1.30 -16.75
N PRO A 120 6.29 -2.01 -16.26
CA PRO A 120 6.46 -3.37 -15.82
C PRO A 120 6.51 -4.35 -17.01
N LEU A 121 7.65 -4.42 -17.68
CA LEU A 121 7.85 -5.25 -18.86
C LEU A 121 8.80 -6.45 -18.56
N PRO A 122 8.67 -7.57 -19.29
CA PRO A 122 9.59 -8.68 -19.17
C PRO A 122 11.07 -8.29 -19.31
N GLY A 123 11.95 -9.00 -18.62
CA GLY A 123 13.40 -8.88 -18.86
C GLY A 123 13.77 -9.32 -20.28
N LEU A 124 14.80 -8.72 -20.87
CA LEU A 124 15.33 -9.15 -22.17
C LEU A 124 15.74 -10.63 -22.15
N SER A 125 16.31 -11.11 -21.04
CA SER A 125 16.64 -12.52 -20.84
C SER A 125 15.39 -13.42 -20.83
N SER A 126 14.27 -12.94 -20.30
CA SER A 126 13.00 -13.67 -20.36
C SER A 126 12.44 -13.74 -21.78
N LEU A 127 12.57 -12.66 -22.55
CA LEU A 127 12.19 -12.67 -23.97
C LEU A 127 13.10 -13.59 -24.79
N GLN A 128 14.41 -13.60 -24.52
CA GLN A 128 15.36 -14.51 -25.17
C GLN A 128 15.07 -15.97 -24.81
N ARG A 129 14.81 -16.28 -23.54
CA ARG A 129 14.46 -17.62 -23.10
C ARG A 129 13.17 -18.12 -23.77
N TRP A 130 12.19 -17.24 -23.94
CA TRP A 130 10.98 -17.57 -24.67
C TRP A 130 11.25 -17.74 -26.17
N ALA A 131 12.03 -16.87 -26.81
CA ALA A 131 12.37 -17.02 -28.23
C ALA A 131 13.13 -18.32 -28.52
N LYS A 132 13.95 -18.80 -27.58
CA LYS A 132 14.63 -20.10 -27.67
C LYS A 132 13.66 -21.30 -27.73
N SER A 133 12.40 -21.15 -27.32
CA SER A 133 11.42 -22.22 -27.44
C SER A 133 10.83 -22.35 -28.84
N ILE A 134 11.15 -21.43 -29.76
CA ILE A 134 10.72 -21.49 -31.16
C ILE A 134 11.77 -22.30 -31.93
N GLU A 135 11.35 -23.37 -32.57
CA GLU A 135 12.20 -24.28 -33.31
C GLU A 135 12.47 -23.73 -34.72
N MET A 136 13.61 -23.04 -34.85
CA MET A 136 14.11 -22.49 -36.12
C MET A 136 15.30 -23.29 -36.65
N ARG A 137 15.25 -24.63 -36.58
CA ARG A 137 16.32 -25.49 -37.10
C ARG A 137 16.43 -25.35 -38.61
N ASN A 138 17.64 -25.50 -39.14
CA ASN A 138 17.89 -25.50 -40.58
C ASN A 138 17.16 -26.67 -41.26
N GLY A 139 16.62 -26.42 -42.45
CA GLY A 139 15.78 -27.37 -43.19
C GLY A 139 14.32 -26.94 -43.16
N VAL A 140 13.43 -27.87 -42.82
CA VAL A 140 11.98 -27.62 -42.80
C VAL A 140 11.58 -26.87 -41.53
N LEU A 141 10.97 -25.69 -41.70
CA LEU A 141 10.48 -24.84 -40.61
C LEU A 141 9.12 -25.35 -40.09
N HIS A 142 9.15 -26.41 -39.28
CA HIS A 142 7.96 -27.09 -38.75
C HIS A 142 7.01 -26.15 -38.01
N ASP A 143 7.53 -25.24 -37.17
CA ASP A 143 6.71 -24.29 -36.43
C ASP A 143 5.93 -23.33 -37.34
N VAL A 144 6.54 -22.92 -38.46
CA VAL A 144 5.88 -22.07 -39.46
C VAL A 144 4.80 -22.86 -40.20
N LEU A 145 5.09 -24.08 -40.63
CA LEU A 145 4.11 -24.94 -41.30
C LEU A 145 2.91 -25.25 -40.40
N ASN A 146 3.15 -25.53 -39.12
CA ASN A 146 2.09 -25.75 -38.13
C ASN A 146 1.23 -24.49 -37.96
N LEU A 147 1.85 -23.31 -37.89
CA LEU A 147 1.13 -22.04 -37.81
C LEU A 147 0.26 -21.79 -39.06
N MET A 148 0.81 -22.05 -40.25
CA MET A 148 0.09 -21.90 -41.51
C MET A 148 -1.11 -22.86 -41.60
N LYS A 149 -0.93 -24.12 -41.16
CA LYS A 149 -2.02 -25.10 -41.10
C LYS A 149 -3.13 -24.66 -40.16
N LEU A 150 -2.79 -24.24 -38.93
CA LEU A 150 -3.77 -23.76 -37.95
C LEU A 150 -4.54 -22.54 -38.47
N ASN A 151 -3.86 -21.61 -39.14
CA ASN A 151 -4.52 -20.44 -39.73
C ASN A 151 -5.48 -20.84 -40.86
N GLY A 152 -5.12 -21.83 -41.68
CA GLY A 152 -6.01 -22.36 -42.71
C GLY A 152 -7.26 -23.04 -42.13
N GLU A 153 -7.12 -23.80 -41.04
CA GLU A 153 -8.25 -24.42 -40.34
C GLU A 153 -9.19 -23.39 -39.70
N VAL A 154 -8.67 -22.28 -39.19
CA VAL A 154 -9.49 -21.17 -38.65
C VAL A 154 -10.25 -20.43 -39.74
N LEU A 155 -9.68 -20.29 -40.95
CA LEU A 155 -10.35 -19.61 -42.07
C LEU A 155 -11.46 -20.46 -42.73
N ASN A 156 -11.43 -21.77 -42.55
CA ASN A 156 -12.41 -22.71 -43.09
C ASN A 156 -13.59 -22.98 -42.13
N ASN A 157 -13.58 -22.43 -40.93
CA ASN A 157 -14.68 -22.46 -39.95
C ASN A 157 -15.32 -21.07 -39.83
#